data_AF-A0A2T2WYN2-F1
#
_entry.id   AF-A0A2T2WYN2-F1
#
_cell.length_a   1.000
_cell.length_b   1.000
_cell.length_c   1.000
_cell.angle_alpha   90.00
_cell.angle_beta   90.00
_cell.angle_gamma   90.00
#
_symmetry.space_group_name_H-M   'P 1'
#
loop_
_entity.id
_entity.type
_entity.pdbx_description
1 polymer ?
#
loop_
_entity_poly.entity_id
_entity_poly.type
_entity_poly.pdbx_seq_one_letter_code
_entity_poly.pdbx_strand_id
1 'polypeptide(L)'
;MAFVAFLDACVLFPPNLRDVILTIAETGICQIRWSPDVLDEMQRNVIKKVKADPDTAKAGAQYLRSVMESAFPDAMVDRNLYVNLIQAMPNHE
;
A
#
# COMPACT_ATOMS: atom_id res chain seq x y z
N MET A 1 -18.20 -9.09 -12.25
CA MET A 1 -17.62 -8.08 -11.36
C MET A 1 -16.30 -8.62 -10.85
N ALA A 2 -15.20 -7.90 -11.01
CA ALA A 2 -13.93 -8.29 -10.40
C ALA A 2 -14.04 -8.16 -8.88
N PHE A 3 -13.40 -9.06 -8.14
CA PHE A 3 -13.35 -9.01 -6.68
C PHE A 3 -12.62 -7.74 -6.23
N VAL A 4 -13.18 -7.00 -5.28
CA VAL A 4 -12.56 -5.78 -4.74
C VAL A 4 -11.85 -6.10 -3.43
N ALA A 5 -10.56 -5.76 -3.34
CA ALA A 5 -9.74 -5.99 -2.16
C ALA A 5 -9.22 -4.65 -1.62
N PHE A 6 -9.47 -4.37 -0.35
CA PHE A 6 -8.80 -3.27 0.36
C PHE A 6 -7.46 -3.76 0.91
N LEU A 7 -6.37 -3.11 0.53
CA LEU A 7 -5.02 -3.49 0.92
C LEU A 7 -4.57 -2.71 2.16
N ASP A 8 -3.91 -3.39 3.08
CA ASP A 8 -3.27 -2.78 4.24
C ASP A 8 -1.78 -2.51 4.02
N ALA A 9 -1.20 -1.66 4.87
CA ALA A 9 0.22 -1.35 4.84
C ALA A 9 1.09 -2.60 5.07
N CYS A 10 0.62 -3.59 5.83
CA CYS A 10 1.37 -4.82 6.10
C CYS A 10 1.65 -5.65 4.83
N VAL A 11 0.79 -5.58 3.81
CA VAL A 11 0.99 -6.29 2.54
C VAL A 11 1.72 -5.45 1.49
N LEU A 12 1.73 -4.12 1.65
CA LEU A 12 2.40 -3.18 0.75
C LEU A 12 3.85 -2.86 1.17
N PHE A 13 4.18 -3.03 2.46
CA PHE A 13 5.52 -2.77 2.98
C PHE A 13 6.57 -3.79 2.48
N PRO A 14 6.37 -5.12 2.62
CA PRO A 14 7.33 -6.10 2.12
C PRO A 14 7.37 -6.08 0.58
N PRO A 15 8.54 -5.85 -0.05
CA PRO A 15 8.62 -5.69 -1.51
C PRO A 15 8.06 -6.88 -2.29
N ASN A 16 8.39 -8.10 -1.86
CA ASN A 16 7.95 -9.33 -2.50
C ASN A 16 6.42 -9.50 -2.48
N LEU A 17 5.77 -9.17 -1.36
CA LEU A 17 4.33 -9.33 -1.24
C LEU A 17 3.58 -8.25 -2.02
N ARG A 18 4.07 -7.00 -1.94
CA ARG A 18 3.56 -5.90 -2.74
C ARG A 18 3.61 -6.23 -4.23
N ASP A 19 4.77 -6.64 -4.73
CA ASP A 19 4.97 -6.89 -6.16
C ASP A 19 4.01 -7.98 -6.66
N VAL A 20 3.86 -9.08 -5.92
CA VAL A 20 2.91 -10.15 -6.28
C VAL A 20 1.46 -9.64 -6.32
N ILE A 21 1.01 -8.91 -5.28
CA ILE A 21 -0.37 -8.42 -5.21
C ILE A 21 -0.65 -7.41 -6.31
N LEU A 22 0.27 -6.48 -6.56
CA LEU A 22 0.12 -5.46 -7.60
C LEU A 22 0.13 -6.09 -9.00
N THR A 23 0.99 -7.07 -9.27
CA THR A 23 0.96 -7.81 -10.54
C THR A 23 -0.35 -8.57 -10.72
N ILE A 24 -0.88 -9.22 -9.69
CA ILE A 24 -2.20 -9.88 -9.76
C ILE A 24 -3.30 -8.86 -10.04
N ALA A 25 -3.28 -7.70 -9.39
CA ALA A 25 -4.25 -6.62 -9.62
C ALA A 25 -4.18 -6.09 -11.07
N GLU A 26 -2.96 -5.95 -11.62
CA GLU A 26 -2.74 -5.53 -13.01
C GLU A 26 -3.37 -6.50 -14.02
N THR A 27 -3.41 -7.80 -13.74
CA THR A 27 -4.11 -8.78 -14.59
C THR A 27 -5.64 -8.67 -14.56
N GLY A 28 -6.21 -7.83 -13.68
CA GLY A 28 -7.66 -7.65 -13.55
C GLY A 28 -8.38 -8.72 -12.72
N ILE A 29 -7.65 -9.68 -12.12
CA ILE A 29 -8.21 -10.71 -11.22
C ILE A 29 -8.92 -10.06 -10.02
N CYS A 30 -8.33 -9.00 -9.47
CA CYS A 30 -8.94 -8.19 -8.43
C CYS A 30 -8.74 -6.69 -8.70
N GLN A 31 -9.68 -5.89 -8.21
CA GLN A 31 -9.53 -4.44 -8.11
C GLN A 31 -9.05 -4.11 -6.71
N ILE A 32 -7.91 -3.43 -6.61
CA ILE A 32 -7.34 -3.05 -5.32
C ILE A 32 -7.79 -1.66 -4.90
N ARG A 33 -7.88 -1.44 -3.59
CA ARG A 33 -8.15 -0.14 -2.96
C ARG A 33 -7.22 0.09 -1.78
N TRP A 34 -6.81 1.33 -1.56
CA TRP A 34 -6.05 1.77 -0.38
C TRP A 34 -6.42 3.21 -0.04
N SER A 35 -6.03 3.64 1.15
CA SER A 35 -6.23 5.00 1.62
C SER A 35 -4.91 5.77 1.75
N PRO A 36 -4.97 7.11 1.91
CA PRO A 36 -3.78 7.89 2.22
C PRO A 36 -3.06 7.39 3.47
N ASP A 37 -3.81 7.05 4.53
CA ASP A 37 -3.25 6.58 5.81
C ASP A 37 -2.47 5.26 5.65
N VAL A 38 -2.96 4.35 4.80
CA VAL A 38 -2.28 3.08 4.49
C VAL A 38 -0.96 3.33 3.77
N LEU A 39 -0.94 4.22 2.76
CA LEU A 39 0.29 4.54 2.06
C LEU A 39 1.28 5.30 2.96
N ASP A 40 0.79 6.17 3.83
CA ASP A 40 1.62 6.85 4.84
C ASP A 40 2.26 5.85 5.81
N GLU A 41 1.51 4.85 6.28
CA GLU A 41 2.04 3.77 7.11
C GLU A 41 3.07 2.90 6.37
N MET A 42 2.78 2.51 5.14
CA MET A 42 3.73 1.78 4.29
C MET A 42 5.04 2.57 4.14
N GLN A 43 4.96 3.86 3.80
CA GLN A 43 6.16 4.72 3.64
C GLN A 43 6.96 4.83 4.94
N ARG A 44 6.29 5.04 6.09
CA ARG A 44 6.95 5.08 7.40
C ARG A 44 7.69 3.78 7.70
N ASN A 45 7.08 2.63 7.38
CA ASN A 45 7.69 1.33 7.61
C ASN A 45 8.88 1.07 6.67
N VAL A 46 8.78 1.47 5.39
CA VAL A 46 9.90 1.42 4.43
C VAL A 46 11.09 2.23 4.95
N ILE A 47 10.88 3.48 5.34
CA ILE A 47 11.94 4.37 5.84
C ILE A 47 12.61 3.78 7.08
N LYS A 48 11.83 3.23 8.01
CA LYS A 48 12.34 2.65 9.26
C LYS A 48 13.19 1.39 9.07
N LYS A 49 12.96 0.62 8.00
CA LYS A 49 13.54 -0.72 7.82
C LYS A 49 14.64 -0.76 6.76
N VAL A 50 14.69 0.21 5.85
CA VAL A 50 15.75 0.35 4.85
C VAL A 50 17.08 0.67 5.54
N LYS A 51 18.15 -0.03 5.14
CA LYS A 51 19.53 0.25 5.57
C LYS A 51 20.17 1.25 4.61
N ALA A 52 19.75 2.51 4.67
CA ALA A 52 20.33 3.62 3.93
C ALA A 52 20.35 4.88 4.81
N ASP A 53 20.96 5.96 4.34
CA ASP A 53 20.83 7.26 5.00
C ASP A 53 19.36 7.77 4.96
N PRO A 54 18.95 8.63 5.90
CA PRO A 54 17.56 9.07 6.02
C PRO A 54 16.99 9.74 4.77
N ASP A 55 17.81 10.52 4.05
CA ASP A 55 17.35 11.27 2.87
C ASP A 55 17.11 10.33 1.69
N THR A 56 18.03 9.38 1.45
CA THR A 56 17.86 8.32 0.45
C THR A 56 16.64 7.44 0.77
N ALA A 57 16.47 7.03 2.03
CA ALA A 57 15.33 6.22 2.44
C ALA A 57 13.99 6.94 2.21
N LYS A 58 13.94 8.24 2.53
CA LYS A 58 12.76 9.08 2.31
C LYS A 58 12.46 9.28 0.83
N ALA A 59 13.48 9.61 0.02
CA ALA A 59 13.34 9.78 -1.41
C ALA A 59 12.84 8.48 -2.09
N GLY A 60 13.40 7.33 -1.70
CA GLY A 60 12.98 6.02 -2.21
C GLY A 60 11.53 5.69 -1.83
N ALA A 61 11.11 5.95 -0.59
CA ALA A 61 9.73 5.72 -0.16
C ALA A 61 8.73 6.68 -0.85
N GLN A 62 9.13 7.93 -1.10
CA GLN A 62 8.33 8.89 -1.86
C GLN A 62 8.16 8.47 -3.33
N TYR A 63 9.26 8.06 -3.95
CA TYR A 63 9.25 7.54 -5.31
C TYR A 63 8.35 6.31 -5.44
N LEU A 64 8.49 5.33 -4.53
CA LEU A 64 7.66 4.12 -4.52
C LEU A 64 6.17 4.46 -4.45
N ARG A 65 5.77 5.36 -3.54
CA ARG A 65 4.38 5.79 -3.44
C ARG A 65 3.87 6.42 -4.73
N SER A 66 4.65 7.34 -5.31
CA SER A 66 4.27 8.00 -6.57
C SER A 66 4.09 7.00 -7.71
N VAL A 67 4.96 5.99 -7.80
CA VAL A 67 4.82 4.91 -8.80
C VAL A 67 3.55 4.11 -8.57
N MET A 68 3.24 3.72 -7.33
CA MET A 68 2.02 2.97 -7.00
C MET A 68 0.75 3.78 -7.31
N GLU A 69 0.70 5.05 -6.93
CA GLU A 69 -0.42 5.95 -7.22
C GLU A 69 -0.60 6.16 -8.73
N SER A 70 0.49 6.25 -9.49
CA SER A 70 0.43 6.41 -10.95
C SER A 70 -0.02 5.13 -11.66
N ALA A 71 0.39 3.96 -11.15
CA ALA A 71 0.02 2.67 -11.73
C ALA A 71 -1.46 2.31 -11.49
N PHE A 72 -2.04 2.76 -10.38
CA PHE A 72 -3.42 2.48 -10.00
C PHE A 72 -4.18 3.76 -9.63
N PRO A 73 -4.53 4.61 -10.62
CA PRO A 73 -5.14 5.92 -10.39
C PRO A 73 -6.49 5.84 -9.67
N ASP A 74 -7.22 4.74 -9.84
CA ASP A 74 -8.55 4.52 -9.24
C ASP A 74 -8.50 3.74 -7.91
N ALA A 75 -7.31 3.43 -7.39
CA ALA A 75 -7.18 2.64 -6.15
C ALA A 75 -7.36 3.48 -4.88
N MET A 76 -7.17 4.81 -4.96
CA MET A 76 -7.28 5.68 -3.80
C MET A 76 -8.75 5.84 -3.36
N VAL A 77 -9.02 5.59 -2.08
CA VAL A 77 -10.35 5.79 -1.47
C VAL A 77 -10.27 6.66 -0.22
N ASP A 78 -11.35 7.41 0.01
CA ASP A 78 -11.52 8.21 1.21
C ASP A 78 -11.56 7.35 2.47
N ARG A 79 -11.08 7.93 3.56
CA ARG A 79 -11.02 7.25 4.86
C ARG A 79 -12.36 6.74 5.36
N ASN A 80 -13.41 7.49 5.10
CA ASN A 80 -14.77 7.16 5.52
C ASN A 80 -15.29 5.87 4.88
N LEU A 81 -14.74 5.46 3.73
CA LEU A 81 -15.16 4.23 3.03
C LEU A 81 -14.54 2.96 3.62
N TYR A 82 -13.40 3.06 4.32
CA TYR A 82 -12.68 1.89 4.83
C TYR A 82 -12.57 1.83 6.36
N VAL A 83 -12.98 2.88 7.09
CA VAL A 83 -12.86 2.96 8.55
C VAL A 83 -13.44 1.74 9.29
N ASN A 84 -14.50 1.15 8.76
CA ASN A 84 -15.14 -0.04 9.33
C ASN A 84 -14.31 -1.33 9.15
N LEU A 85 -13.37 -1.34 8.20
CA LEU A 85 -12.44 -2.46 7.98
C LEU A 85 -11.25 -2.43 8.94
N ILE A 86 -10.90 -1.26 9.48
CA ILE A 86 -9.74 -1.10 10.38
C ILE A 86 -9.84 -2.04 11.59
N GLN A 87 -11.04 -2.17 12.16
CA GLN A 87 -11.27 -3.06 13.31
C GLN A 87 -11.07 -4.54 12.97
N ALA A 88 -11.21 -4.92 11.70
CA ALA A 88 -11.01 -6.28 11.20
C ALA A 88 -9.57 -6.55 10.72
N MET A 89 -8.68 -5.56 10.75
CA MET A 89 -7.28 -5.65 10.33
C MET A 89 -6.33 -5.49 11.54
N PRO A 90 -6.43 -6.33 12.58
CA PRO A 90 -5.51 -6.25 13.71
C PRO A 90 -4.11 -6.71 13.28
N ASN A 91 -3.09 -5.93 13.65
CA ASN A 91 -1.73 -6.42 13.65
C ASN A 91 -1.53 -7.31 14.88
N HIS A 92 -0.97 -8.51 14.69
CA HIS A 92 -0.39 -9.25 15.81
C HIS A 92 0.95 -8.58 16.14
N GLU A 93 1.00 -7.88 17.27
CA GLU A 93 2.26 -7.40 17.86
C GLU A 93 3.11 -8.55 18.40
#